data_AF-A0A2Z3GMN9-F1
#
_entry.id   AF-A0A2Z3GMN9-F1
#
_cell.length_a   1.000
_cell.length_b   1.000
_cell.length_c   1.000
_cell.angle_alpha   90.00
_cell.angle_beta   90.00
_cell.angle_gamma   90.00
#
_symmetry.space_group_name_H-M   'P 1'
#
loop_
_entity.id
_entity.type
_entity.pdbx_description
1 polymer ?
#
loop_
_entity_poly.entity_id
_entity_poly.type
_entity_poly.pdbx_seq_one_letter_code
_entity_poly.pdbx_strand_id
1 'polypeptide(L)'
;MPSVTLTDSPLVFAGYGVVAPEYKWDDYAGLDCTGKPVVVLNDDPGNAGSDTTLFKGKALTLYSRADYKAEEAVRHGATGLLVIYDTRSASTRTWSWKNVQTAFSTPKARRA
;
A
#
# COMPACT_ATOMS: atom_id res chain seq x y z
N MET A 1 5.45 -1.11 25.89
CA MET A 1 5.49 -1.29 24.42
C MET A 1 5.87 0.03 23.79
N PRO A 2 6.62 0.08 22.69
CA PRO A 2 6.81 1.33 21.96
C PRO A 2 5.44 1.87 21.52
N SER A 3 5.22 3.16 21.71
CA SER A 3 4.00 3.87 21.29
C SER A 3 4.35 4.96 20.29
N VAL A 4 3.57 5.08 19.23
CA VAL A 4 3.68 6.15 18.24
C VAL A 4 2.43 7.03 18.36
N THR A 5 2.61 8.34 18.36
CA THR A 5 1.53 9.33 18.44
C THR A 5 1.53 10.18 17.16
N LEU A 6 0.39 10.25 16.49
CA LEU A 6 0.14 11.14 15.36
C LEU A 6 -0.96 12.11 15.79
N THR A 7 -0.65 13.40 15.87
CA THR A 7 -1.61 14.45 16.29
C THR A 7 -1.83 15.40 15.12
N ASP A 8 -3.09 15.54 14.68
CA ASP A 8 -3.51 16.42 13.58
C ASP A 8 -2.64 16.29 12.31
N SER A 9 -2.13 15.08 12.07
CA SER A 9 -1.22 14.83 10.95
C SER A 9 -2.03 14.73 9.66
N PRO A 10 -1.73 15.57 8.64
CA PRO A 10 -2.40 15.49 7.36
C PRO A 10 -2.08 14.14 6.69
N LEU A 11 -3.12 13.52 6.13
CA LEU A 11 -3.00 12.26 5.39
C LEU A 11 -2.89 12.54 3.89
N VAL A 12 -2.08 11.74 3.20
CA VAL A 12 -1.97 11.79 1.75
C VAL A 12 -2.52 10.50 1.17
N PHE A 13 -3.53 10.59 0.30
CA PHE A 13 -4.05 9.43 -0.41
C PHE A 13 -3.27 9.23 -1.72
N ALA A 14 -2.56 8.11 -1.84
CA ALA A 14 -1.68 7.81 -2.96
C ALA A 14 -2.17 6.59 -3.75
N GLY A 15 -3.46 6.51 -4.07
CA GLY A 15 -4.00 5.45 -4.95
C GLY A 15 -3.68 4.04 -4.43
N TYR A 16 -2.97 3.24 -5.22
CA TYR A 16 -2.46 1.92 -4.82
C TYR A 16 -1.03 1.99 -4.24
N GLY A 17 -0.41 3.16 -4.17
CA GLY A 17 0.97 3.33 -3.70
C GLY A 17 1.98 2.70 -4.63
N VAL A 18 1.74 2.81 -5.94
CA VAL A 18 2.53 2.15 -6.99
C VAL A 18 3.30 3.17 -7.81
N VAL A 19 4.60 2.92 -7.97
CA VAL A 19 5.47 3.54 -8.98
C VAL A 19 5.92 2.44 -9.92
N ALA A 20 5.39 2.45 -11.14
CA ALA A 20 5.65 1.43 -12.15
C ALA A 20 5.90 2.09 -13.52
N PRO A 21 7.16 2.53 -13.77
CA PRO A 21 7.52 3.22 -15.01
C PRO A 21 7.24 2.40 -16.27
N GLU A 22 7.33 1.07 -16.20
CA GLU A 22 7.02 0.17 -17.31
C GLU A 22 5.54 0.20 -17.73
N TYR A 23 4.65 0.61 -16.82
CA TYR A 23 3.23 0.86 -17.08
C TYR A 23 2.93 2.37 -17.22
N LYS A 24 3.95 3.23 -17.21
CA LYS A 24 3.81 4.70 -17.17
C LYS A 24 2.90 5.17 -16.03
N TRP A 25 3.03 4.52 -14.87
CA TRP A 25 2.17 4.76 -13.71
C TRP A 25 2.99 5.25 -12.51
N ASP A 26 2.49 6.28 -11.85
CA ASP A 26 3.07 6.82 -10.63
C ASP A 26 1.95 7.43 -9.77
N ASP A 27 1.54 6.72 -8.73
CA ASP A 27 0.53 7.18 -7.77
C ASP A 27 1.02 8.32 -6.87
N TYR A 28 2.34 8.55 -6.80
CA TYR A 28 2.96 9.59 -5.98
C TYR A 28 3.27 10.86 -6.78
N ALA A 29 3.09 10.84 -8.10
CA ALA A 29 3.37 11.97 -8.96
C ALA A 29 2.61 13.23 -8.50
N GLY A 30 3.36 14.27 -8.13
CA GLY A 30 2.81 15.55 -7.67
C GLY A 30 2.29 15.55 -6.22
N LEU A 31 2.45 14.47 -5.47
CA LEU A 31 2.07 14.39 -4.06
C LEU A 31 3.25 14.78 -3.14
N ASP A 32 2.95 15.51 -2.07
CA ASP A 32 3.91 15.78 -0.99
C ASP A 32 3.60 14.91 0.23
N CYS A 33 4.31 13.79 0.32
CA CYS A 33 4.19 12.79 1.40
C CYS A 33 5.17 13.05 2.56
N THR A 34 6.05 14.05 2.45
CA THR A 34 7.13 14.27 3.42
C THR A 34 6.58 14.55 4.81
N GLY A 35 6.93 13.72 5.78
CA GLY A 35 6.49 13.90 7.16
C GLY A 35 5.05 13.45 7.43
N LYS A 36 4.34 12.93 6.42
CA LYS A 36 2.90 12.63 6.48
C LYS A 36 2.65 11.13 6.36
N PRO A 37 1.64 10.58 7.07
CA PRO A 37 1.19 9.23 6.80
C PRO A 37 0.50 9.17 5.43
N VAL A 38 0.78 8.10 4.70
CA VAL A 38 0.15 7.83 3.40
C VAL A 38 -0.94 6.78 3.55
N VAL A 39 -2.03 6.95 2.81
CA VAL A 39 -3.14 6.02 2.71
C VAL A 39 -3.16 5.43 1.30
N VAL A 40 -3.18 4.10 1.20
CA VAL A 40 -3.18 3.38 -0.08
C VAL A 40 -4.26 2.30 -0.10
N LEU A 41 -4.67 1.91 -1.29
CA LEU A 41 -5.48 0.74 -1.55
C LEU A 41 -4.59 -0.51 -1.59
N ASN A 42 -5.11 -1.61 -1.05
CA ASN A 42 -4.53 -2.93 -1.21
C ASN A 42 -4.60 -3.37 -2.69
N ASP A 43 -3.67 -4.22 -3.09
CA ASP A 43 -3.53 -4.76 -4.46
C ASP A 43 -2.99 -3.76 -5.51
N ASP A 44 -3.08 -4.07 -6.80
CA ASP A 44 -2.66 -3.20 -7.91
C ASP A 44 -3.84 -2.72 -8.79
N PRO A 45 -3.63 -1.66 -9.61
CA PRO A 45 -4.69 -1.11 -10.46
C PRO A 45 -5.31 -2.10 -11.45
N GLY A 46 -4.57 -3.13 -11.88
CA GLY A 46 -5.03 -4.13 -12.84
C GLY A 46 -5.97 -5.17 -12.23
N ASN A 47 -5.72 -5.60 -10.99
CA ASN A 47 -6.59 -6.57 -10.32
C ASN A 47 -7.87 -5.92 -9.74
N ALA A 48 -7.80 -4.65 -9.35
CA ALA A 48 -8.92 -3.93 -8.75
C ALA A 48 -9.74 -3.08 -9.76
N GLY A 49 -9.19 -2.80 -10.94
CA GLY A 49 -9.82 -2.06 -12.03
C GLY A 49 -10.59 -2.92 -13.02
N SER A 50 -11.27 -2.27 -13.97
CA SER A 50 -11.99 -2.92 -15.08
C SER A 50 -11.09 -3.22 -16.30
N ASP A 51 -9.89 -2.64 -16.34
CA ASP A 51 -8.95 -2.84 -17.44
C ASP A 51 -7.96 -3.96 -17.10
N THR A 52 -8.22 -5.14 -17.66
CA THR A 52 -7.40 -6.34 -17.42
C THR A 52 -6.08 -6.33 -18.21
N THR A 53 -5.80 -5.30 -19.01
CA THR A 53 -4.54 -5.18 -19.77
C THR A 53 -3.42 -4.52 -18.96
N LEU A 54 -3.79 -3.80 -17.90
CA LEU A 54 -2.86 -3.17 -16.96
C LEU A 54 -2.40 -4.20 -15.91
N PHE A 55 -1.14 -4.11 -15.48
CA PHE A 55 -0.56 -4.92 -14.40
C PHE A 55 -0.80 -6.43 -14.50
N LYS A 56 -0.80 -6.99 -15.72
CA LYS A 56 -1.08 -8.42 -15.98
C LYS A 56 -2.48 -8.88 -15.53
N GLY A 57 -3.44 -7.95 -15.41
CA GLY A 57 -4.83 -8.23 -15.06
C GLY A 57 -5.00 -8.79 -13.66
N LYS A 58 -5.49 -10.02 -13.52
CA LYS A 58 -5.80 -10.65 -12.22
C LYS A 58 -4.62 -11.37 -11.57
N ALA A 59 -3.43 -11.31 -12.16
CA ALA A 59 -2.26 -11.98 -11.62
C ALA A 59 -1.67 -11.15 -10.47
N LEU A 60 -1.30 -11.79 -9.36
CA LEU A 60 -0.57 -11.13 -8.28
C LEU A 60 0.73 -10.53 -8.82
N THR A 61 0.91 -9.22 -8.68
CA THR A 61 2.14 -8.53 -9.06
C THR A 61 2.99 -8.18 -7.85
N LEU A 62 4.22 -7.68 -8.08
CA LEU A 62 5.04 -7.04 -7.06
C LEU A 62 4.27 -5.91 -6.36
N TYR A 63 3.47 -5.17 -7.14
CA TYR A 63 2.74 -3.98 -6.72
C TYR A 63 1.57 -4.28 -5.77
N SER A 64 1.06 -5.52 -5.78
CA SER A 64 0.05 -5.97 -4.82
C SER A 64 0.60 -6.15 -3.40
N ARG A 65 1.92 -6.19 -3.21
CA ARG A 65 2.52 -6.56 -1.91
C ARG A 65 2.62 -5.38 -0.95
N ALA A 66 2.30 -5.62 0.33
CA ALA A 66 2.35 -4.60 1.36
C ALA A 66 3.77 -4.16 1.76
N ASP A 67 4.77 -5.03 1.62
CA ASP A 67 6.18 -4.69 1.85
C ASP A 67 6.69 -3.69 0.81
N TYR A 68 6.38 -3.91 -0.47
CA TYR A 68 6.65 -2.95 -1.54
C TYR A 68 6.01 -1.58 -1.24
N LYS A 69 4.71 -1.55 -0.92
CA LYS A 69 3.99 -0.30 -0.62
C LYS A 69 4.62 0.46 0.56
N ALA A 70 5.06 -0.25 1.60
CA ALA A 70 5.74 0.35 2.74
C ALA A 70 7.11 0.93 2.36
N GLU A 71 7.90 0.22 1.56
CA GLU A 71 9.17 0.73 1.06
C GLU A 71 8.98 1.95 0.15
N GLU A 72 7.99 1.94 -0.73
CA GLU A 72 7.70 3.06 -1.62
C GLU A 72 7.21 4.29 -0.84
N ALA A 73 6.32 4.11 0.14
CA ALA A 73 5.90 5.20 1.02
C ALA A 73 7.10 5.85 1.74
N VAL A 74 8.06 5.03 2.22
CA VAL A 74 9.30 5.52 2.83
C VAL A 74 10.18 6.27 1.81
N ARG A 75 10.29 5.79 0.57
CA ARG A 75 11.02 6.49 -0.50
C ARG A 75 10.47 7.89 -0.76
N HIS A 76 9.16 8.08 -0.60
CA HIS A 76 8.49 9.37 -0.72
C HIS A 76 8.43 10.18 0.60
N GLY A 77 9.15 9.75 1.64
CA GLY A 77 9.27 10.50 2.90
C GLY A 77 8.07 10.36 3.84
N ALA A 78 7.20 9.37 3.63
CA ALA A 78 6.07 9.11 4.50
C ALA A 78 6.51 8.66 5.90
N THR A 79 5.78 9.10 6.92
CA THR A 79 6.02 8.73 8.33
C THR A 79 5.18 7.53 8.77
N GLY A 80 4.28 7.05 7.93
CA GLY A 80 3.44 5.89 8.16
C GLY A 80 2.69 5.44 6.91
N LEU A 81 2.16 4.23 6.95
CA LEU A 81 1.34 3.65 5.88
C LEU A 81 0.04 3.08 6.45
N LEU A 82 -1.08 3.50 5.88
CA LEU A 82 -2.40 2.93 6.11
C LEU A 82 -2.87 2.22 4.84
N VAL A 83 -3.17 0.93 4.94
CA VAL A 83 -3.61 0.13 3.79
C VAL A 83 -5.11 -0.17 3.93
N ILE A 84 -5.89 0.24 2.94
CA ILE A 84 -7.32 -0.02 2.85
C ILE A 84 -7.53 -1.32 2.07
N TYR A 85 -8.19 -2.29 2.70
CA TYR A 85 -8.65 -3.53 2.07
C TYR A 85 -10.13 -3.40 1.71
N ASP A 86 -10.47 -3.56 0.43
CA ASP A 86 -11.86 -3.67 -0.03
C ASP A 86 -12.31 -5.14 -0.08
N THR A 87 -13.61 -5.38 -0.24
CA THR A 87 -14.18 -6.73 -0.25
C THR A 87 -13.63 -7.61 -1.37
N ARG A 88 -13.27 -7.02 -2.53
CA ARG A 88 -12.72 -7.75 -3.67
C ARG A 88 -11.27 -8.17 -3.41
N SER A 89 -10.43 -7.26 -2.95
CA SER A 89 -9.03 -7.54 -2.61
C SER A 89 -8.90 -8.49 -1.41
N ALA A 90 -9.76 -8.35 -0.39
CA ALA A 90 -9.81 -9.25 0.77
C ALA A 90 -10.49 -10.62 0.50
N SER A 91 -11.11 -10.83 -0.67
CA SER A 91 -11.73 -12.11 -1.04
C SER A 91 -10.78 -13.10 -1.72
N THR A 92 -9.58 -12.66 -2.11
CA THR A 92 -8.58 -13.54 -2.74
C THR A 92 -8.02 -14.53 -1.71
N ARG A 93 -7.84 -15.80 -2.10
CA ARG A 93 -7.51 -16.96 -1.23
C ARG A 93 -6.36 -16.76 -0.23
N THR A 94 -5.47 -15.80 -0.47
CA THR A 94 -4.29 -15.53 0.36
C THR A 94 -4.57 -14.53 1.50
N TRP A 95 -5.63 -13.69 1.40
CA TRP A 95 -5.95 -12.61 2.35
C TRP A 95 -7.36 -12.72 2.94
N SER A 96 -7.72 -13.85 3.55
CA SER A 96 -8.90 -13.88 4.43
C SER A 96 -8.78 -12.80 5.53
N TRP A 97 -9.89 -12.26 6.04
CA TRP A 97 -9.88 -11.28 7.14
C TRP A 97 -9.02 -11.71 8.34
N LYS A 98 -8.97 -13.03 8.60
CA LYS A 98 -8.11 -13.65 9.62
C LYS A 98 -6.61 -13.43 9.35
N ASN A 99 -6.19 -13.47 8.09
CA ASN A 99 -4.80 -13.25 7.70
C ASN A 99 -4.41 -11.77 7.80
N VAL A 100 -5.32 -10.84 7.47
CA VAL A 100 -5.09 -9.38 7.63
C VAL A 100 -4.80 -9.05 9.09
N GLN A 101 -5.62 -9.57 10.02
CA GLN A 101 -5.44 -9.35 11.45
C GLN A 101 -4.10 -9.88 11.97
N THR A 102 -3.60 -10.97 11.39
CA THR A 102 -2.36 -11.62 11.84
C THR A 102 -1.11 -10.99 11.21
N ALA A 103 -1.19 -10.50 9.97
CA ALA A 103 -0.02 -10.02 9.21
C ALA A 103 0.55 -8.68 9.74
N PHE A 104 -0.28 -7.83 10.34
CA PHE A 104 0.09 -6.47 10.78
C PHE A 104 0.06 -6.27 12.29
N SER A 105 -0.35 -7.26 13.07
CA SER A 105 -0.41 -7.19 14.54
C SER A 105 0.94 -7.38 15.22
N THR A 106 1.96 -7.85 14.50
CA THR A 106 3.31 -8.04 15.05
C THR A 106 4.24 -6.89 14.64
N PRO A 107 4.82 -6.12 15.57
CA PRO A 107 5.86 -5.15 15.25
C PRO A 107 7.03 -5.85 14.54
N LYS A 108 7.27 -5.51 13.27
CA LYS A 108 8.45 -5.98 12.54
C LYS A 108 9.60 -5.03 12.81
N ALA A 109 10.46 -5.37 13.75
CA ALA A 109 11.72 -4.66 13.93
C ALA A 109 12.63 -4.97 12.72
N ARG A 110 12.96 -3.95 11.91
CA ARG A 110 14.14 -4.04 11.03
C ARG A 110 15.38 -3.82 11.90
N ARG A 111 16.31 -4.77 11.87
CA ARG A 111 17.67 -4.51 12.38
C ARG A 111 18.33 -3.50 11.45
N ALA A 112 18.94 -2.48 12.06
CA ALA A 112 19.80 -1.51 11.40
C ALA A 112 21.07 -2.18 10.85
#